data_AF-A0A1R3H190-F1
#
_entry.id   AF-A0A1R3H190-F1
#
_cell.length_a   1.000
_cell.length_b   1.000
_cell.length_c   1.000
_cell.angle_alpha   90.00
_cell.angle_beta   90.00
_cell.angle_gamma   90.00
#
_symmetry.space_group_name_H-M   'P 1'
#
loop_
_entity.id
_entity.type
_entity.pdbx_description
1 polymer ?
#
loop_
_entity_poly.entity_id
_entity_poly.type
_entity_poly.pdbx_seq_one_letter_code
_entity_poly.pdbx_strand_id
1 'polypeptide(L)'
;MALVVYWYDFVCFGIVAASFIGSLWVLWRKEAASRCEDNSEYESLLATRPDADGFVRATPRAHVGSNQLWTSCWRGVHPGWLVVTRFVSFATLAGFLSWDIVEWDASIFVYYTEILHEIVALDGAFAFYFYTQWTFALVMVYFGLGTVISAYGCWVCLSAHHPENGSSDEFLKRDMEEGATANYVSYREKDVRGKIKLQSHCAQEEFQQRAGFWGYLMQTIYQTCGGAVILTDVVFWGIIVPFLSNSHLGLNTLMGCMHTLNAVFLIVDTLLNSLPFPWFRLAYFVQWSCLYVVFQWVLHACGFTWWPYPFLELDTPWAPVWYFALALVHIPCYGIYALIVKVKNSILSRLFPHAFVRSY
;
A
#
# COMPACT_ATOMS: atom_id res chain seq x y z
N MET A 1 -38.87 -2.65 7.49
CA MET A 1 -39.60 -1.47 6.97
C MET A 1 -39.18 -1.25 5.54
N ALA A 2 -40.12 -0.93 4.63
CA ALA A 2 -39.75 -0.67 3.24
C ALA A 2 -38.89 0.60 3.17
N LEU A 3 -37.72 0.52 2.56
CA LEU A 3 -36.81 1.64 2.37
C LEU A 3 -37.50 2.63 1.41
N VAL A 4 -37.93 3.77 1.93
CA VAL A 4 -38.55 4.82 1.11
C VAL A 4 -37.43 5.47 0.31
N VAL A 5 -37.39 5.19 -0.99
CA VAL A 5 -36.37 5.72 -1.89
C VAL A 5 -36.89 6.99 -2.55
N TYR A 6 -36.16 8.09 -2.36
CA TYR A 6 -36.45 9.38 -2.95
C TYR A 6 -35.62 9.63 -4.21
N TRP A 7 -35.99 10.65 -5.00
CA TRP A 7 -35.29 10.96 -6.26
C TRP A 7 -33.80 11.30 -6.05
N TYR A 8 -33.46 11.92 -4.92
CA TYR A 8 -32.09 12.29 -4.59
C TYR A 8 -31.20 11.08 -4.25
N ASP A 9 -31.79 9.97 -3.81
CA ASP A 9 -31.06 8.73 -3.54
C ASP A 9 -30.48 8.17 -4.84
N PHE A 10 -31.27 8.19 -5.91
CA PHE A 10 -30.81 7.78 -7.24
C PHE A 10 -29.67 8.65 -7.76
N VAL A 11 -29.67 9.95 -7.43
CA VAL A 11 -28.56 10.85 -7.79
C VAL A 11 -27.30 10.49 -6.99
N CYS A 12 -27.43 10.23 -5.69
CA CYS A 12 -26.30 9.80 -4.85
C CYS A 12 -25.72 8.46 -5.34
N PHE A 13 -26.58 7.48 -5.64
CA PHE A 13 -26.18 6.21 -6.26
C PHE A 13 -25.47 6.43 -7.61
N GLY A 14 -26.00 7.32 -8.45
CA GLY A 14 -25.40 7.70 -9.72
C GLY A 14 -24.00 8.30 -9.56
N ILE A 15 -23.79 9.19 -8.59
CA ILE A 15 -22.48 9.81 -8.32
C ILE A 15 -21.45 8.76 -7.91
N VAL A 16 -21.80 7.87 -6.99
CA VAL A 16 -20.89 6.83 -6.50
C VAL A 16 -20.59 5.81 -7.60
N ALA A 17 -21.62 5.35 -8.33
CA ALA A 17 -21.44 4.42 -9.44
C ALA A 17 -20.57 5.03 -10.55
N ALA A 18 -20.81 6.29 -10.94
CA ALA A 18 -20.01 6.99 -11.93
C ALA A 18 -18.55 7.17 -11.48
N SER A 19 -18.34 7.50 -10.20
CA SER A 19 -17.00 7.62 -9.61
C SER A 19 -16.27 6.29 -9.62
N PHE A 20 -16.94 5.21 -9.24
CA PHE A 20 -16.39 3.86 -9.23
C PHE A 20 -16.05 3.37 -10.66
N ILE A 21 -16.99 3.49 -11.61
CA ILE A 21 -16.77 3.10 -13.01
C ILE A 21 -15.67 3.97 -13.65
N GLY A 22 -15.69 5.28 -13.41
CA GLY A 22 -14.66 6.18 -13.90
C GLY A 22 -13.27 5.83 -13.37
N SER A 23 -13.16 5.51 -12.08
CA SER A 23 -11.91 5.05 -11.47
C SER A 23 -11.41 3.74 -12.10
N LEU A 24 -12.30 2.75 -12.29
CA LEU A 24 -11.97 1.49 -12.97
C LEU A 24 -11.48 1.72 -14.40
N TRP A 25 -12.15 2.62 -15.13
CA TRP A 25 -11.76 2.96 -16.49
C TRP A 25 -10.38 3.60 -16.56
N VAL A 26 -10.05 4.51 -15.64
CA VAL A 26 -8.72 5.13 -15.53
C VAL A 26 -7.65 4.08 -15.26
N LEU A 27 -7.89 3.18 -14.30
CA LEU A 27 -6.96 2.09 -13.97
C LEU A 27 -6.77 1.17 -15.17
N TRP A 28 -7.85 0.71 -15.79
CA TRP A 28 -7.79 -0.15 -16.96
C TRP A 28 -7.00 0.50 -18.09
N ARG A 29 -7.25 1.77 -18.42
CA ARG A 29 -6.53 2.48 -19.48
C ARG A 29 -5.04 2.65 -19.18
N LYS A 30 -4.67 2.99 -17.95
CA LYS A 30 -3.28 3.29 -17.57
C LYS A 30 -2.46 2.04 -17.29
N GLU A 31 -3.07 1.00 -16.75
CA GLU A 31 -2.38 -0.26 -16.44
C GLU A 31 -2.34 -1.20 -17.64
N ALA A 32 -3.37 -1.23 -18.48
CA ALA A 32 -3.29 -1.99 -19.74
C ALA A 32 -2.21 -1.40 -20.67
N ALA A 33 -2.08 -0.07 -20.72
CA ALA A 33 -0.99 0.58 -21.44
C ALA A 33 0.38 0.20 -20.85
N SER A 34 0.53 0.24 -19.51
CA SER A 34 1.77 -0.16 -18.85
C SER A 34 2.15 -1.62 -19.09
N ARG A 35 1.18 -2.55 -19.07
CA ARG A 35 1.44 -3.98 -19.34
C ARG A 35 1.84 -4.24 -20.80
N CYS A 36 1.29 -3.48 -21.73
CA CYS A 36 1.62 -3.59 -23.15
C CYS A 36 3.04 -3.08 -23.44
N GLU A 37 3.45 -1.99 -22.80
CA GLU A 37 4.83 -1.48 -22.87
C GLU A 37 5.84 -2.48 -22.29
N ASP A 38 5.56 -3.07 -21.11
CA ASP A 38 6.44 -4.03 -20.44
C ASP A 38 6.67 -5.29 -21.31
N ASN A 39 5.60 -5.82 -21.92
CA ASN A 39 5.70 -6.97 -22.83
C ASN A 39 6.51 -6.64 -24.10
N SER A 40 6.35 -5.44 -24.67
CA SER A 40 7.08 -5.02 -25.87
C SER A 40 8.57 -4.81 -25.58
N GLU A 41 8.92 -4.25 -24.42
CA GLU A 41 10.30 -4.06 -24.00
C GLU A 41 10.96 -5.41 -23.71
N TYR A 42 10.25 -6.31 -23.04
CA TYR A 42 10.70 -7.67 -22.79
C TYR A 42 10.99 -8.45 -24.08
N GLU A 43 10.07 -8.42 -25.05
CA GLU A 43 10.32 -9.05 -26.36
C GLU A 43 11.49 -8.41 -27.11
N SER A 44 11.65 -7.09 -27.01
CA SER A 44 12.80 -6.39 -27.61
C SER A 44 14.13 -6.80 -26.97
N LEU A 45 14.17 -6.97 -25.65
CA LEU A 45 15.35 -7.42 -24.90
C LEU A 45 15.69 -8.90 -25.18
N LEU A 46 14.69 -9.75 -25.36
CA LEU A 46 14.89 -11.13 -25.82
C LEU A 46 15.43 -11.17 -27.26
N ALA A 47 15.03 -10.23 -28.11
CA ALA A 47 15.49 -10.15 -29.50
C ALA A 47 16.90 -9.53 -29.64
N THR A 48 17.39 -8.75 -28.67
CA THR A 48 18.67 -8.00 -28.75
C THR A 48 19.86 -8.66 -28.07
N ARG A 49 19.87 -9.99 -27.88
CA ARG A 49 21.06 -10.68 -27.36
C ARG A 49 22.14 -10.82 -28.46
N PRO A 50 23.16 -9.95 -28.45
CA PRO A 50 24.53 -10.45 -28.40
C PRO A 50 25.35 -9.75 -27.30
N ASP A 51 26.42 -10.44 -26.89
CA ASP A 51 27.34 -10.08 -25.81
C ASP A 51 27.85 -8.64 -25.87
N ALA A 52 27.72 -7.87 -24.78
CA ALA A 52 28.71 -6.91 -24.27
C ALA A 52 28.15 -6.12 -23.07
N ASP A 53 29.07 -5.80 -22.17
CA ASP A 53 28.87 -5.15 -20.88
C ASP A 53 28.17 -3.79 -20.93
N GLY A 54 27.45 -3.48 -19.84
CA GLY A 54 27.06 -2.11 -19.48
C GLY A 54 25.60 -1.72 -19.75
N PHE A 55 24.62 -2.49 -19.25
CA PHE A 55 23.21 -2.10 -19.36
C PHE A 55 22.75 -1.22 -18.19
N VAL A 56 22.70 0.10 -18.43
CA VAL A 56 21.95 1.04 -17.58
C VAL A 56 20.47 0.74 -17.76
N ARG A 57 19.88 0.11 -16.74
CA ARG A 57 18.49 -0.35 -16.69
C ARG A 57 17.53 0.85 -16.71
N ALA A 58 16.98 1.19 -17.87
CA ALA A 58 15.89 2.16 -17.98
C ALA A 58 14.56 1.44 -17.68
N THR A 59 14.22 1.25 -16.41
CA THR A 59 12.94 0.63 -16.03
C THR A 59 11.75 1.56 -16.34
N PRO A 60 10.60 1.03 -16.79
CA PRO A 60 9.40 1.82 -17.09
C PRO A 60 8.97 2.71 -15.91
N ARG A 61 8.48 3.92 -16.22
CA ARG A 61 8.05 4.97 -15.26
C ARG A 61 6.94 4.57 -14.26
N ALA A 62 6.39 3.36 -14.37
CA ALA A 62 5.34 2.83 -13.49
C ALA A 62 5.69 1.50 -12.81
N HIS A 63 6.80 0.86 -13.18
CA HIS A 63 7.23 -0.42 -12.64
C HIS A 63 8.18 -0.17 -11.45
N VAL A 64 7.77 -0.60 -10.25
CA VAL A 64 8.64 -0.51 -9.07
C VAL A 64 9.67 -1.62 -9.17
N GLY A 65 10.93 -1.25 -9.37
CA GLY A 65 12.00 -2.24 -9.32
C GLY A 65 12.01 -2.91 -7.95
N SER A 66 12.18 -4.24 -7.92
CA SER A 66 12.22 -5.04 -6.68
C SER A 66 13.06 -4.37 -5.58
N ASN A 67 14.25 -3.87 -5.95
CA ASN A 67 15.16 -3.16 -5.03
C ASN A 67 14.56 -1.87 -4.42
N GLN A 68 13.69 -1.14 -5.11
CA GLN A 68 13.09 0.12 -4.63
C GLN A 68 12.08 -0.09 -3.49
N LEU A 69 11.61 -1.33 -3.28
CA LEU A 69 10.63 -1.65 -2.24
C LEU A 69 11.22 -1.66 -0.82
N TRP A 70 12.49 -2.05 -0.73
CA TRP A 70 13.20 -2.25 0.54
C TRP A 70 14.47 -1.39 0.69
N THR A 71 14.84 -0.61 -0.33
CA THR A 71 15.93 0.36 -0.22
C THR A 71 15.43 1.74 0.17
N SER A 72 16.24 2.46 0.95
CA SER A 72 15.95 3.83 1.30
C SER A 72 16.31 4.77 0.14
N CYS A 73 15.63 5.92 0.05
CA CYS A 73 16.07 7.02 -0.82
C CYS A 73 17.38 7.67 -0.36
N TRP A 74 17.94 7.28 0.79
CA TRP A 74 19.21 7.77 1.29
C TRP A 74 20.34 6.76 1.06
N ARG A 75 21.39 7.19 0.36
CA ARG A 75 22.59 6.41 0.05
C ARG A 75 23.39 6.18 1.34
N GLY A 76 23.66 4.92 1.64
CA GLY A 76 24.41 4.52 2.84
C GLY A 76 23.57 4.28 4.10
N VAL A 77 22.25 4.51 4.05
CA VAL A 77 21.36 4.05 5.13
C VAL A 77 21.19 2.54 5.02
N HIS A 78 21.53 1.84 6.11
CA HIS A 78 21.38 0.39 6.18
C HIS A 78 19.89 0.00 5.96
N PRO A 79 19.58 -1.00 5.12
CA PRO A 79 18.19 -1.40 4.84
C PRO A 79 17.40 -1.76 6.11
N GLY A 80 18.09 -2.20 7.16
CA GLY A 80 17.50 -2.46 8.48
C GLY A 80 16.84 -1.24 9.13
N TRP A 81 17.24 0.00 8.84
CA TRP A 81 16.57 1.18 9.40
C TRP A 81 15.12 1.31 8.89
N LEU A 82 14.90 1.04 7.61
CA LEU A 82 13.57 1.04 7.00
C LEU A 82 12.68 -0.07 7.61
N VAL A 83 13.26 -1.23 7.91
CA VAL A 83 12.57 -2.32 8.62
C VAL A 83 12.15 -1.86 10.02
N VAL A 84 13.08 -1.29 10.79
CA VAL A 84 12.82 -0.84 12.17
C VAL A 84 11.73 0.24 12.17
N THR A 85 11.82 1.24 11.31
CA THR A 85 10.83 2.33 11.26
C THR A 85 9.45 1.81 10.89
N ARG A 86 9.35 0.89 9.92
CA ARG A 86 8.07 0.27 9.51
C ARG A 86 7.49 -0.64 10.60
N PHE A 87 8.34 -1.43 11.26
CA PHE A 87 7.92 -2.31 12.35
C PHE A 87 7.45 -1.52 13.57
N VAL A 88 8.17 -0.48 13.98
CA VAL A 88 7.78 0.39 15.10
C VAL A 88 6.46 1.10 14.78
N SER A 89 6.29 1.58 13.54
CA SER A 89 5.02 2.18 13.10
C SER A 89 3.88 1.16 13.16
N PHE A 90 4.10 -0.06 12.63
CA PHE A 90 3.13 -1.16 12.71
C PHE A 90 2.75 -1.51 14.14
N ALA A 91 3.74 -1.72 15.02
CA ALA A 91 3.51 -2.09 16.41
C ALA A 91 2.78 -1.00 17.19
N THR A 92 3.12 0.27 16.95
CA THR A 92 2.44 1.41 17.58
C THR A 92 1.00 1.47 17.12
N LEU A 93 0.75 1.42 15.80
CA LEU A 93 -0.61 1.43 15.26
C LEU A 93 -1.43 0.24 15.76
N ALA A 94 -0.85 -0.96 15.81
CA ALA A 94 -1.51 -2.14 16.35
C ALA A 94 -1.88 -1.94 17.83
N GLY A 95 -0.98 -1.39 18.65
CA GLY A 95 -1.26 -1.08 20.05
C GLY A 95 -2.41 -0.09 20.22
N PHE A 96 -2.44 0.99 19.42
CA PHE A 96 -3.54 1.96 19.45
C PHE A 96 -4.87 1.34 18.99
N LEU A 97 -4.88 0.52 17.92
CA LEU A 97 -6.12 -0.15 17.49
C LEU A 97 -6.60 -1.16 18.53
N SER A 98 -5.70 -1.95 19.11
CA SER A 98 -6.08 -2.87 20.19
C SER A 98 -6.63 -2.13 21.39
N TRP A 99 -6.06 -0.98 21.73
CA TRP A 99 -6.59 -0.10 22.78
C TRP A 99 -7.99 0.43 22.42
N ASP A 100 -8.19 0.91 21.18
CA ASP A 100 -9.48 1.35 20.67
C ASP A 100 -10.53 0.25 20.80
N ILE A 101 -10.21 -0.96 20.32
CA ILE A 101 -11.11 -2.10 20.35
C ILE A 101 -11.49 -2.46 21.78
N VAL A 102 -10.52 -2.53 22.70
CA VAL A 102 -10.81 -2.88 24.11
C VAL A 102 -11.67 -1.83 24.80
N GLU A 103 -11.38 -0.53 24.58
CA GLU A 103 -12.14 0.56 25.18
C GLU A 103 -13.55 0.67 24.59
N TRP A 104 -13.68 0.51 23.26
CA TRP A 104 -14.96 0.53 22.56
C TRP A 104 -15.82 -0.70 22.81
N ASP A 105 -15.25 -1.91 22.75
CA ASP A 105 -15.96 -3.17 23.02
C ASP A 105 -16.57 -3.17 24.43
N ALA A 106 -15.79 -2.73 25.43
CA ALA A 106 -16.29 -2.58 26.80
C ALA A 106 -17.46 -1.57 26.90
N SER A 107 -17.40 -0.47 26.14
CA SER A 107 -18.46 0.56 26.15
C SER A 107 -19.74 0.13 25.40
N ILE A 108 -19.59 -0.53 24.25
CA ILE A 108 -20.70 -1.05 23.43
C ILE A 108 -21.38 -2.21 24.15
N PHE A 109 -20.61 -3.14 24.73
CA PHE A 109 -21.14 -4.26 25.49
C PHE A 109 -22.02 -3.78 26.66
N VAL A 110 -21.66 -2.69 27.32
CA VAL A 110 -22.46 -2.11 28.41
C VAL A 110 -23.71 -1.37 27.89
N TYR A 111 -23.63 -0.70 26.73
CA TYR A 111 -24.72 0.14 26.22
C TYR A 111 -25.77 -0.62 25.40
N TYR A 112 -25.38 -1.72 24.73
CA TYR A 112 -26.23 -2.47 23.80
C TYR A 112 -26.64 -3.86 24.30
N THR A 113 -26.22 -4.29 25.49
CA THR A 113 -26.72 -5.53 26.12
C THR A 113 -28.23 -5.50 26.39
N GLU A 114 -28.89 -4.34 26.35
CA GLU A 114 -30.36 -4.24 26.42
C GLU A 114 -31.08 -4.19 25.05
N ILE A 115 -30.38 -3.93 23.93
CA ILE A 115 -31.01 -3.80 22.60
C ILE A 115 -30.26 -4.66 21.56
N LEU A 116 -30.85 -5.82 21.28
CA LEU A 116 -30.60 -6.77 20.17
C LEU A 116 -29.47 -7.80 20.30
N HIS A 117 -29.82 -8.98 20.85
CA HIS A 117 -29.02 -10.21 20.93
C HIS A 117 -28.64 -10.84 19.56
N GLU A 118 -29.27 -10.45 18.45
CA GLU A 118 -29.03 -11.02 17.10
C GLU A 118 -27.95 -10.29 16.29
N ILE A 119 -27.61 -9.05 16.65
CA ILE A 119 -26.60 -8.24 15.94
C ILE A 119 -25.18 -8.45 16.52
N VAL A 120 -25.09 -8.94 17.76
CA VAL A 120 -23.85 -9.28 18.51
C VAL A 120 -22.99 -10.35 17.81
N ALA A 121 -23.53 -11.09 16.83
CA ALA A 121 -22.72 -12.02 16.03
C ALA A 121 -21.68 -11.33 15.12
N LEU A 122 -21.70 -9.99 15.03
CA LEU A 122 -20.78 -9.15 14.25
C LEU A 122 -19.80 -8.34 15.12
N ASP A 123 -19.38 -8.85 16.29
CA ASP A 123 -18.45 -8.17 17.22
C ASP A 123 -17.26 -7.45 16.54
N GLY A 124 -16.68 -8.04 15.49
CA GLY A 124 -15.57 -7.44 14.75
C GLY A 124 -15.95 -6.35 13.74
N ALA A 125 -17.18 -6.33 13.21
CA ALA A 125 -17.59 -5.42 12.15
C ALA A 125 -17.93 -4.01 12.66
N PHE A 126 -18.36 -3.90 13.93
CA PHE A 126 -18.60 -2.60 14.59
C PHE A 126 -17.32 -1.78 14.76
N ALA A 127 -16.17 -2.45 14.91
CA ALA A 127 -14.85 -1.80 14.95
C ALA A 127 -14.43 -1.14 13.62
N PHE A 128 -15.22 -1.28 12.55
CA PHE A 128 -14.98 -0.70 11.22
C PHE A 128 -16.13 0.21 10.76
N TYR A 129 -16.90 0.73 11.69
CA TYR A 129 -18.05 1.57 11.35
C TYR A 129 -17.63 2.95 10.80
N PHE A 130 -16.55 3.54 11.31
CA PHE A 130 -16.06 4.85 10.86
C PHE A 130 -15.02 4.71 9.72
N TYR A 131 -15.03 5.67 8.78
CA TYR A 131 -14.04 5.71 7.69
C TYR A 131 -12.60 5.87 8.20
N THR A 132 -12.47 6.49 9.37
CA THR A 132 -11.20 6.67 10.06
C THR A 132 -10.59 5.34 10.48
N GLN A 133 -11.41 4.38 10.94
CA GLN A 133 -10.99 3.02 11.29
C GLN A 133 -10.55 2.25 10.04
N TRP A 134 -11.27 2.40 8.93
CA TRP A 134 -10.87 1.86 7.61
C TRP A 134 -9.48 2.38 7.20
N THR A 135 -9.28 3.70 7.29
CA THR A 135 -7.99 4.33 6.95
C THR A 135 -6.88 3.87 7.87
N PHE A 136 -7.15 3.79 9.17
CA PHE A 136 -6.18 3.31 10.17
C PHE A 136 -5.74 1.87 9.89
N ALA A 137 -6.69 0.98 9.61
CA ALA A 137 -6.40 -0.41 9.26
C ALA A 137 -5.64 -0.52 7.93
N LEU A 138 -5.99 0.29 6.93
CA LEU A 138 -5.26 0.32 5.65
C LEU A 138 -3.79 0.73 5.86
N VAL A 139 -3.54 1.75 6.69
CA VAL A 139 -2.18 2.19 7.06
C VAL A 139 -1.44 1.11 7.85
N MET A 140 -2.13 0.40 8.75
CA MET A 140 -1.54 -0.75 9.45
C MET A 140 -1.15 -1.87 8.49
N VAL A 141 -2.02 -2.23 7.55
CA VAL A 141 -1.74 -3.25 6.51
C VAL A 141 -0.54 -2.81 5.66
N TYR A 142 -0.46 -1.53 5.29
CA TYR A 142 0.70 -0.97 4.60
C TYR A 142 2.00 -1.19 5.36
N PHE A 143 2.04 -0.85 6.64
CA PHE A 143 3.25 -1.03 7.46
C PHE A 143 3.57 -2.49 7.73
N GLY A 144 2.56 -3.36 7.86
CA GLY A 144 2.73 -4.80 7.97
C GLY A 144 3.38 -5.39 6.71
N LEU A 145 2.82 -5.12 5.53
CA LEU A 145 3.41 -5.54 4.25
C LEU A 145 4.81 -4.94 4.07
N GLY A 146 4.96 -3.65 4.36
CA GLY A 146 6.23 -2.95 4.25
C GLY A 146 7.30 -3.55 5.14
N THR A 147 6.96 -3.96 6.36
CA THR A 147 7.89 -4.63 7.27
C THR A 147 8.33 -5.97 6.72
N VAL A 148 7.40 -6.81 6.26
CA VAL A 148 7.72 -8.13 5.68
C VAL A 148 8.61 -7.99 4.45
N ILE A 149 8.25 -7.10 3.51
CA ILE A 149 9.02 -6.87 2.28
C ILE A 149 10.40 -6.29 2.60
N SER A 150 10.50 -5.37 3.56
CA SER A 150 11.79 -4.77 3.95
C SER A 150 12.68 -5.79 4.66
N ALA A 151 12.11 -6.62 5.54
CA ALA A 151 12.84 -7.67 6.25
C ALA A 151 13.37 -8.72 5.27
N TYR A 152 12.54 -9.12 4.29
CA TYR A 152 12.97 -9.99 3.20
C TYR A 152 14.11 -9.36 2.38
N GLY A 153 13.99 -8.08 2.00
CA GLY A 153 15.05 -7.36 1.29
C GLY A 153 16.35 -7.28 2.09
N CYS A 154 16.26 -7.03 3.39
CA CYS A 154 17.42 -7.01 4.30
C CYS A 154 18.06 -8.40 4.42
N TRP A 155 17.25 -9.46 4.51
CA TRP A 155 17.72 -10.85 4.51
C TRP A 155 18.49 -11.17 3.23
N VAL A 156 17.91 -10.86 2.07
CA VAL A 156 18.56 -11.08 0.76
C VAL A 156 19.88 -10.30 0.65
N CYS A 157 19.93 -9.05 1.09
CA CYS A 157 21.17 -8.27 1.12
C CYS A 157 22.24 -8.89 2.04
N LEU A 158 21.84 -9.43 3.21
CA LEU A 158 22.75 -10.10 4.13
C LEU A 158 23.25 -11.43 3.56
N SER A 159 22.34 -12.24 3.00
CA SER A 159 22.69 -13.54 2.40
C SER A 159 23.59 -13.39 1.18
N ALA A 160 23.47 -12.32 0.40
CA ALA A 160 24.37 -12.01 -0.71
C ALA A 160 25.80 -11.65 -0.26
N HIS A 161 25.99 -11.22 0.99
CA HIS A 161 27.31 -10.97 1.59
C HIS A 161 27.92 -12.21 2.25
N HIS A 162 27.25 -13.36 2.21
CA HIS A 162 27.80 -14.63 2.65
C HIS A 162 28.26 -15.41 1.41
N PRO A 163 29.50 -15.21 0.89
CA PRO A 163 30.07 -16.22 0.03
C PRO A 163 30.15 -17.49 0.87
N GLU A 164 29.77 -18.62 0.27
CA GLU A 164 29.99 -19.95 0.84
C GLU A 164 31.44 -20.04 1.30
N ASN A 165 31.64 -19.99 2.62
CA ASN A 165 32.92 -20.31 3.25
C ASN A 165 33.03 -21.83 3.28
N GLY A 166 33.30 -22.42 2.11
CA GLY A 166 33.28 -23.87 1.90
C GLY A 166 34.26 -24.36 0.84
N SER A 167 35.32 -23.60 0.52
CA SER A 167 36.29 -23.98 -0.52
C SER A 167 37.74 -23.80 -0.11
N SER A 168 38.09 -24.17 1.14
CA SER A 168 39.50 -24.34 1.53
C SER A 168 39.92 -25.79 1.77
N ASP A 169 38.99 -26.76 1.81
CA ASP A 169 39.34 -28.18 2.06
C ASP A 169 39.34 -29.08 0.81
N GLU A 170 38.94 -28.59 -0.36
CA GLU A 170 38.88 -29.40 -1.59
C GLU A 170 40.08 -29.18 -2.55
N PHE A 171 41.02 -28.29 -2.20
CA PHE A 171 42.21 -28.02 -3.03
C PHE A 171 43.39 -28.96 -2.72
N LEU A 172 43.34 -29.72 -1.61
CA LEU A 172 44.42 -30.65 -1.21
C LEU A 172 44.20 -32.11 -1.64
N LYS A 173 43.04 -32.45 -2.22
CA LYS A 173 42.70 -33.85 -2.57
C LYS A 173 42.70 -34.14 -4.07
N ARG A 174 42.89 -33.13 -4.93
CA ARG A 174 42.74 -33.25 -6.39
C ARG A 174 44.02 -33.52 -7.17
N ASP A 175 45.13 -33.83 -6.50
CA ASP A 175 46.42 -34.12 -7.16
C ASP A 175 46.69 -35.63 -7.34
N MET A 176 45.74 -36.53 -7.05
CA MET A 176 46.01 -37.98 -7.08
C MET A 176 45.20 -38.84 -8.05
N GLU A 177 44.21 -38.31 -8.78
CA GLU A 177 43.42 -39.14 -9.72
C GLU A 177 42.99 -38.35 -10.97
N GLU A 178 43.93 -38.08 -11.88
CA GLU A 178 43.62 -37.51 -13.20
C GLU A 178 44.25 -38.37 -14.30
N GLY A 179 43.45 -39.22 -14.95
CA GLY A 179 43.96 -40.06 -16.03
C GLY A 179 42.98 -41.03 -16.71
N ALA A 180 41.69 -40.66 -16.92
CA ALA A 180 40.81 -41.32 -17.92
C ALA A 180 39.42 -40.67 -18.07
N THR A 181 38.95 -39.89 -17.09
CA THR A 181 37.53 -39.51 -16.95
C THR A 181 37.18 -38.09 -17.45
N ALA A 182 38.08 -37.40 -18.15
CA ALA A 182 37.92 -35.96 -18.43
C ALA A 182 36.81 -35.62 -19.45
N ASN A 183 36.54 -36.49 -20.43
CA ASN A 183 35.63 -36.16 -21.53
C ASN A 183 34.14 -36.44 -21.22
N TYR A 184 33.83 -37.40 -20.35
CA TYR A 184 32.44 -37.68 -19.94
C TYR A 184 31.96 -36.69 -18.86
N VAL A 185 32.86 -36.23 -17.99
CA VAL A 185 32.56 -35.25 -16.94
C VAL A 185 32.28 -33.87 -17.53
N SER A 186 33.05 -33.44 -18.54
CA SER A 186 32.87 -32.14 -19.20
C SER A 186 31.51 -31.97 -19.91
N TYR A 187 30.99 -33.03 -20.57
CA TYR A 187 29.68 -32.98 -21.22
C TYR A 187 28.54 -32.97 -20.20
N ARG A 188 28.65 -33.78 -19.14
CA ARG A 188 27.65 -33.84 -18.05
C ARG A 188 27.65 -32.57 -17.20
N GLU A 189 28.81 -31.95 -16.94
CA GLU A 189 28.90 -30.65 -16.28
C GLU A 189 28.30 -29.53 -17.11
N LYS A 190 28.50 -29.52 -18.43
CA LYS A 190 27.89 -28.50 -19.31
C LYS A 190 26.37 -28.64 -19.39
N ASP A 191 25.84 -29.86 -19.45
CA ASP A 191 24.39 -30.11 -19.43
C ASP A 191 23.77 -29.80 -18.06
N VAL A 192 24.45 -30.14 -16.97
CA VAL A 192 24.03 -29.81 -15.60
C VAL A 192 24.12 -28.30 -15.34
N ARG A 193 25.19 -27.62 -15.77
CA ARG A 193 25.34 -26.15 -15.68
C ARG A 193 24.34 -25.43 -16.58
N GLY A 194 24.03 -25.99 -17.76
CA GLY A 194 22.97 -25.52 -18.65
C GLY A 194 21.59 -25.60 -17.99
N LYS A 195 21.25 -26.75 -17.39
CA LYS A 195 20.00 -26.95 -16.63
C LYS A 195 19.92 -26.08 -15.38
N ILE A 196 21.01 -25.95 -14.60
CA ILE A 196 21.05 -25.08 -13.42
C ILE A 196 20.90 -23.61 -13.83
N LYS A 197 21.53 -23.18 -14.93
CA LYS A 197 21.41 -21.79 -15.42
C LYS A 197 20.01 -21.51 -15.97
N LEU A 198 19.39 -22.46 -16.65
CA LEU A 198 18.00 -22.36 -17.13
C LEU A 198 16.99 -22.37 -15.97
N GLN A 199 17.20 -23.24 -14.97
CA GLN A 199 16.38 -23.32 -13.76
C GLN A 199 16.57 -22.09 -12.87
N SER A 200 17.78 -21.54 -12.79
CA SER A 200 18.09 -20.27 -12.15
C SER A 200 17.39 -19.11 -12.85
N HIS A 201 17.35 -19.10 -14.19
CA HIS A 201 16.64 -18.07 -14.95
C HIS A 201 15.12 -18.18 -14.75
N CYS A 202 14.56 -19.39 -14.81
CA CYS A 202 13.14 -19.66 -14.56
C CYS A 202 12.73 -19.31 -13.12
N ALA A 203 13.54 -19.70 -12.12
CA ALA A 203 13.29 -19.32 -10.74
C ALA A 203 13.43 -17.79 -10.55
N GLN A 204 14.43 -17.16 -11.16
CA GLN A 204 14.62 -15.72 -11.08
C GLN A 204 13.50 -14.92 -11.74
N GLU A 205 12.91 -15.44 -12.82
CA GLU A 205 11.70 -14.90 -13.45
C GLU A 205 10.48 -14.99 -12.51
N GLU A 206 10.23 -16.15 -11.89
CA GLU A 206 9.16 -16.29 -10.90
C GLU A 206 9.37 -15.37 -9.68
N PHE A 207 10.61 -15.21 -9.21
CA PHE A 207 10.96 -14.29 -8.13
C PHE A 207 10.74 -12.83 -8.52
N GLN A 208 11.10 -12.41 -9.74
CA GLN A 208 10.85 -11.06 -10.23
C GLN A 208 9.35 -10.79 -10.42
N GLN A 209 8.58 -11.76 -10.92
CA GLN A 209 7.12 -11.64 -11.03
C GLN A 209 6.46 -11.53 -9.66
N ARG A 210 6.86 -12.36 -8.69
CA ARG A 210 6.35 -12.32 -7.32
C ARG A 210 6.72 -11.01 -6.63
N ALA A 211 7.96 -10.55 -6.77
CA ALA A 211 8.38 -9.26 -6.23
C ALA A 211 7.67 -8.08 -6.91
N GLY A 212 7.39 -8.18 -8.21
CA GLY A 212 6.57 -7.22 -8.96
C GLY A 212 5.15 -7.13 -8.42
N PHE A 213 4.51 -8.28 -8.13
CA PHE A 213 3.18 -8.33 -7.50
C PHE A 213 3.17 -7.68 -6.12
N TRP A 214 4.10 -8.05 -5.24
CA TRP A 214 4.19 -7.45 -3.89
C TRP A 214 4.50 -5.96 -3.94
N GLY A 215 5.34 -5.53 -4.88
CA GLY A 215 5.67 -4.14 -5.06
C GLY A 215 4.50 -3.31 -5.56
N TYR A 216 3.75 -3.87 -6.51
CA TYR A 216 2.52 -3.26 -6.99
C TYR A 216 1.49 -3.12 -5.88
N LEU A 217 1.24 -4.19 -5.11
CA LEU A 217 0.32 -4.20 -3.99
C LEU A 217 0.70 -3.16 -2.93
N MET A 218 1.96 -3.16 -2.49
CA MET A 218 2.49 -2.20 -1.53
C MET A 218 2.30 -0.75 -2.01
N GLN A 219 2.55 -0.49 -3.29
CA GLN A 219 2.42 0.84 -3.86
C GLN A 219 0.96 1.30 -4.00
N THR A 220 0.06 0.39 -4.36
CA THR A 220 -1.38 0.67 -4.42
C THR A 220 -1.93 1.02 -3.04
N ILE A 221 -1.55 0.27 -2.02
CA ILE A 221 -1.96 0.56 -0.63
C ILE A 221 -1.35 1.89 -0.19
N TYR A 222 -0.06 2.12 -0.41
CA TYR A 222 0.63 3.38 -0.08
C TYR A 222 -0.08 4.63 -0.62
N GLN A 223 -0.49 4.58 -1.88
CA GLN A 223 -1.13 5.71 -2.56
C GLN A 223 -2.56 5.93 -2.10
N THR A 224 -3.28 4.84 -1.82
CA THR A 224 -4.60 4.89 -1.20
C THR A 224 -4.51 5.52 0.20
N CYS A 225 -3.54 5.09 1.02
CA CYS A 225 -3.24 5.67 2.32
C CYS A 225 -2.92 7.17 2.23
N GLY A 226 -2.08 7.58 1.28
CA GLY A 226 -1.68 8.98 1.15
C GLY A 226 -2.86 9.92 0.94
N GLY A 227 -3.83 9.56 0.09
CA GLY A 227 -5.06 10.33 -0.08
C GLY A 227 -5.99 10.25 1.14
N ALA A 228 -6.19 9.03 1.67
CA ALA A 228 -7.13 8.77 2.76
C ALA A 228 -6.74 9.48 4.06
N VAL A 229 -5.45 9.51 4.40
CA VAL A 229 -4.95 10.14 5.62
C VAL A 229 -5.11 11.67 5.57
N ILE A 230 -4.85 12.31 4.42
CA ILE A 230 -5.11 13.75 4.27
C ILE A 230 -6.62 14.03 4.36
N LEU A 231 -7.45 13.19 3.75
CA LEU A 231 -8.90 13.33 3.82
C LEU A 231 -9.41 13.21 5.26
N THR A 232 -8.99 12.19 5.99
CA THR A 232 -9.44 11.99 7.37
C THR A 232 -8.99 13.12 8.29
N ASP A 233 -7.75 13.59 8.15
CA ASP A 233 -7.24 14.70 8.95
C ASP A 233 -7.96 16.02 8.62
N VAL A 234 -8.17 16.33 7.33
CA VAL A 234 -8.88 17.56 6.91
C VAL A 234 -10.33 17.55 7.40
N VAL A 235 -11.04 16.43 7.24
CA VAL A 235 -12.44 16.32 7.69
C VAL A 235 -12.51 16.36 9.22
N PHE A 236 -11.61 15.66 9.92
CA PHE A 236 -11.60 15.65 11.37
C PHE A 236 -11.32 17.04 11.95
N TRP A 237 -10.18 17.64 11.60
CA TRP A 237 -9.76 18.92 12.18
C TRP A 237 -10.54 20.12 11.61
N GLY A 238 -10.95 20.06 10.34
CA GLY A 238 -11.62 21.16 9.65
C GLY A 238 -13.14 21.15 9.76
N ILE A 239 -13.76 19.98 9.99
CA ILE A 239 -15.23 19.85 10.03
C ILE A 239 -15.70 19.28 11.37
N ILE A 240 -15.19 18.11 11.78
CA ILE A 240 -15.72 17.40 12.95
C ILE A 240 -15.42 18.15 14.25
N VAL A 241 -14.17 18.48 14.51
CA VAL A 241 -13.75 19.21 15.73
C VAL A 241 -14.47 20.57 15.87
N PRO A 242 -14.50 21.46 14.86
CA PRO A 242 -15.12 22.77 15.02
C PRO A 242 -16.66 22.75 15.04
N PHE A 243 -17.32 21.85 14.31
CA PHE A 243 -18.78 21.92 14.11
C PHE A 243 -19.58 20.77 14.75
N LEU A 244 -18.96 19.60 14.98
CA LEU A 244 -19.64 18.36 15.41
C LEU A 244 -19.20 17.88 16.80
N SER A 245 -18.33 18.63 17.49
CA SER A 245 -17.84 18.33 18.85
C SER A 245 -18.92 18.44 19.95
N ASN A 246 -20.13 18.94 19.62
CA ASN A 246 -21.18 19.13 20.60
C ASN A 246 -21.88 17.80 20.98
N SER A 247 -21.57 17.33 22.18
CA SER A 247 -22.31 16.42 23.08
C SER A 247 -22.71 15.00 22.65
N HIS A 248 -22.68 14.61 21.37
CA HIS A 248 -23.02 13.23 20.94
C HIS A 248 -21.82 12.39 20.47
N LEU A 249 -20.76 13.03 19.95
CA LEU A 249 -19.50 12.38 19.62
C LEU A 249 -18.53 12.72 20.74
N GLY A 250 -18.41 11.86 21.75
CA GLY A 250 -17.41 11.99 22.79
C GLY A 250 -16.02 11.88 22.18
N LEU A 251 -15.51 12.99 21.62
CA LEU A 251 -14.20 13.09 20.98
C LEU A 251 -13.13 12.73 22.01
N ASN A 252 -12.77 11.46 22.03
CA ASN A 252 -11.71 10.98 22.89
C ASN A 252 -10.37 11.49 22.34
N THR A 253 -9.45 11.84 23.25
CA THR A 253 -8.09 12.26 22.86
C THR A 253 -7.41 11.16 22.04
N LEU A 254 -7.75 9.89 22.33
CA LEU A 254 -7.35 8.71 21.57
C LEU A 254 -7.71 8.80 20.07
N MET A 255 -8.95 9.19 19.77
CA MET A 255 -9.44 9.34 18.39
C MET A 255 -8.66 10.44 17.66
N GLY A 256 -8.42 11.59 18.31
CA GLY A 256 -7.57 12.65 17.79
C GLY A 256 -6.14 12.20 17.51
N CYS A 257 -5.53 11.44 18.43
CA CYS A 257 -4.19 10.88 18.27
C CYS A 257 -4.10 9.91 17.08
N MET A 258 -5.12 9.07 16.85
CA MET A 258 -5.13 8.12 15.74
C MET A 258 -5.09 8.80 14.35
N HIS A 259 -5.74 9.95 14.19
CA HIS A 259 -5.69 10.71 12.94
C HIS A 259 -4.29 11.22 12.65
N THR A 260 -3.72 11.99 13.60
CA THR A 260 -2.40 12.59 13.42
C THR A 260 -1.28 11.55 13.34
N LEU A 261 -1.37 10.44 14.08
CA LEU A 261 -0.34 9.39 14.04
C LEU A 261 -0.24 8.71 12.67
N ASN A 262 -1.37 8.47 11.99
CA ASN A 262 -1.36 7.91 10.64
C ASN A 262 -0.61 8.83 9.66
N ALA A 263 -0.87 10.15 9.73
CA ALA A 263 -0.17 11.14 8.92
C ALA A 263 1.33 11.19 9.22
N VAL A 264 1.68 11.25 10.50
CA VAL A 264 3.09 11.32 10.93
C VAL A 264 3.86 10.09 10.48
N PHE A 265 3.37 8.87 10.77
CA PHE A 265 4.07 7.65 10.39
C PHE A 265 4.21 7.52 8.87
N LEU A 266 3.15 7.80 8.11
CA LEU A 266 3.19 7.68 6.65
C LEU A 266 4.14 8.73 6.01
N ILE A 267 4.19 9.95 6.54
CA ILE A 267 5.14 10.98 6.10
C ILE A 267 6.57 10.57 6.44
N VAL A 268 6.82 10.03 7.65
CA VAL A 268 8.16 9.54 8.02
C VAL A 268 8.61 8.41 7.10
N ASP A 269 7.76 7.44 6.78
CA ASP A 269 8.10 6.38 5.81
C ASP A 269 8.36 6.99 4.42
N THR A 270 7.54 7.96 4.02
CA THR A 270 7.71 8.68 2.75
C THR A 270 9.06 9.37 2.67
N LEU A 271 9.57 9.94 3.76
CA LEU A 271 10.90 10.57 3.78
C LEU A 271 12.04 9.56 3.66
N LEU A 272 11.81 8.30 4.00
CA LEU A 272 12.81 7.24 3.97
C LEU A 272 12.73 6.37 2.72
N ASN A 273 11.54 6.18 2.15
CA ASN A 273 11.30 5.29 1.02
C ASN A 273 11.52 5.99 -0.33
N SER A 274 11.72 5.18 -1.38
CA SER A 274 11.83 5.64 -2.77
C SER A 274 10.59 5.31 -3.62
N LEU A 275 9.42 5.09 -3.01
CA LEU A 275 8.22 4.67 -3.73
C LEU A 275 7.66 5.81 -4.60
N PRO A 276 7.35 5.53 -5.88
CA PRO A 276 6.78 6.54 -6.76
C PRO A 276 5.30 6.82 -6.46
N PHE A 277 4.88 8.07 -6.65
CA PHE A 277 3.52 8.57 -6.39
C PHE A 277 2.88 9.19 -7.65
N PRO A 278 2.58 8.40 -8.70
CA PRO A 278 1.86 8.85 -9.88
C PRO A 278 0.45 9.37 -9.58
N TRP A 279 -0.01 10.31 -10.40
CA TRP A 279 -1.33 10.93 -10.26
C TRP A 279 -2.50 10.02 -10.60
N PHE A 280 -2.35 9.13 -11.58
CA PHE A 280 -3.46 8.28 -12.03
C PHE A 280 -3.97 7.31 -10.96
N ARG A 281 -3.15 7.03 -9.94
CA ARG A 281 -3.51 6.13 -8.83
C ARG A 281 -4.38 6.77 -7.76
N LEU A 282 -4.75 8.04 -7.93
CA LEU A 282 -5.94 8.63 -7.31
C LEU A 282 -7.17 7.73 -7.47
N ALA A 283 -7.29 6.99 -8.57
CA ALA A 283 -8.39 6.07 -8.81
C ALA A 283 -8.55 5.02 -7.70
N TYR A 284 -7.46 4.49 -7.12
CA TYR A 284 -7.55 3.54 -6.00
C TYR A 284 -8.11 4.18 -4.73
N PHE A 285 -7.72 5.42 -4.46
CA PHE A 285 -8.28 6.19 -3.35
C PHE A 285 -9.78 6.45 -3.53
N VAL A 286 -10.22 6.79 -4.75
CA VAL A 286 -11.65 6.93 -5.07
C VAL A 286 -12.40 5.61 -4.87
N GLN A 287 -11.84 4.49 -5.32
CA GLN A 287 -12.44 3.17 -5.12
C GLN A 287 -12.59 2.82 -3.64
N TRP A 288 -11.56 3.07 -2.84
CA TRP A 288 -11.58 2.82 -1.40
C TRP A 288 -12.73 3.57 -0.72
N SER A 289 -12.93 4.84 -1.06
CA SER A 289 -14.04 5.62 -0.51
C SER A 289 -15.41 5.18 -1.03
N CYS A 290 -15.52 4.79 -2.30
CA CYS A 290 -16.75 4.22 -2.83
C CYS A 290 -17.12 2.90 -2.13
N LEU A 291 -16.14 2.04 -1.86
CA LEU A 291 -16.35 0.79 -1.11
C LEU A 291 -16.86 1.07 0.30
N TYR A 292 -16.32 2.07 0.99
CA TYR A 292 -16.83 2.47 2.30
C TYR A 292 -18.27 2.97 2.24
N VAL A 293 -18.61 3.80 1.24
CA VAL A 293 -19.99 4.30 1.08
C VAL A 293 -20.96 3.16 0.82
N VAL A 294 -20.60 2.20 -0.04
CA VAL A 294 -21.41 1.00 -0.29
C VAL A 294 -21.56 0.17 0.99
N PHE A 295 -20.48 -0.02 1.74
CA PHE A 295 -20.53 -0.70 3.04
C PHE A 295 -21.52 -0.02 4.00
N GLN A 296 -21.51 1.32 4.09
CA GLN A 296 -22.47 2.06 4.89
C GLN A 296 -23.90 1.87 4.43
N TRP A 297 -24.16 1.92 3.12
CA TRP A 297 -25.49 1.67 2.58
C TRP A 297 -25.99 0.26 2.89
N VAL A 298 -25.12 -0.75 2.83
CA VAL A 298 -25.47 -2.13 3.20
C VAL A 298 -25.85 -2.22 4.67
N LEU A 299 -25.09 -1.60 5.59
CA LEU A 299 -25.43 -1.59 7.01
C LEU A 299 -26.80 -0.96 7.29
N HIS A 300 -27.12 0.14 6.61
CA HIS A 300 -28.41 0.83 6.77
C HIS A 300 -29.56 0.03 6.14
N ALA A 301 -29.32 -0.63 5.00
CA ALA A 301 -30.28 -1.57 4.42
C ALA A 301 -30.54 -2.78 5.33
N CYS A 302 -29.55 -3.19 6.14
CA CYS A 302 -29.68 -4.23 7.16
C CYS A 302 -30.40 -3.76 8.44
N GLY A 303 -30.78 -2.48 8.54
CA GLY A 303 -31.61 -1.96 9.63
C GLY A 303 -30.90 -1.05 10.63
N PHE A 304 -29.65 -0.69 10.39
CA PHE A 304 -28.96 0.32 11.21
C PHE A 304 -29.48 1.72 10.86
N THR A 305 -29.95 2.47 11.86
CA THR A 305 -30.65 3.75 11.63
C THR A 305 -29.78 4.98 11.81
N TRP A 306 -28.65 4.85 12.51
CA TRP A 306 -27.74 5.94 12.79
C TRP A 306 -26.65 5.99 11.71
N TRP A 307 -26.28 7.18 11.23
CA TRP A 307 -25.19 7.40 10.28
C TRP A 307 -23.90 7.82 11.00
N PRO A 308 -22.71 7.36 10.56
CA PRO A 308 -21.44 7.76 11.20
C PRO A 308 -21.13 9.23 10.95
N TYR A 309 -21.57 9.74 9.80
CA TYR A 309 -21.31 11.08 9.33
C TYR A 309 -22.60 11.68 8.74
N PRO A 310 -23.01 12.89 9.15
CA PRO A 310 -24.22 13.53 8.65
C PRO A 310 -24.21 13.74 7.13
N PHE A 311 -23.04 13.92 6.52
CA PHE A 311 -22.90 14.11 5.08
C PHE A 311 -23.07 12.83 4.24
N LEU A 312 -23.21 11.66 4.87
CA LEU A 312 -23.58 10.41 4.19
C LEU A 312 -25.08 10.12 4.24
N GLU A 313 -25.80 10.83 5.11
CA GLU A 313 -27.24 10.67 5.29
C GLU A 313 -27.97 10.93 3.97
N LEU A 314 -28.78 9.96 3.58
CA LEU A 314 -29.58 10.03 2.36
C LEU A 314 -30.88 10.78 2.59
N ASP A 315 -31.42 10.86 3.81
CA ASP A 315 -32.75 11.42 4.12
C ASP A 315 -32.81 12.96 4.11
N THR A 316 -32.11 13.58 3.15
CA THR A 316 -32.10 15.02 2.95
C THR A 316 -31.97 15.36 1.47
N PRO A 317 -32.74 16.35 0.97
CA PRO A 317 -32.64 16.78 -0.43
C PRO A 317 -31.25 17.35 -0.80
N TRP A 318 -30.43 17.68 0.21
CA TRP A 318 -29.05 18.16 0.02
C TRP A 318 -28.02 17.04 -0.09
N ALA A 319 -28.40 15.76 0.08
CA ALA A 319 -27.48 14.63 0.00
C ALA A 319 -26.66 14.61 -1.30
N PRO A 320 -27.23 14.84 -2.51
CA PRO A 320 -26.44 14.84 -3.73
C PRO A 320 -25.29 15.87 -3.74
N VAL A 321 -25.51 17.02 -3.10
CA VAL A 321 -24.48 18.07 -2.99
C VAL A 321 -23.32 17.60 -2.11
N TRP A 322 -23.61 16.94 -0.99
CA TRP A 322 -22.59 16.36 -0.12
C TRP A 322 -21.80 15.26 -0.82
N TYR A 323 -22.47 14.32 -1.49
CA TYR A 323 -21.81 13.24 -2.23
C TYR A 323 -20.93 13.79 -3.36
N PHE A 324 -21.39 14.81 -4.08
CA PHE A 324 -20.59 15.47 -5.10
C PHE A 324 -19.39 16.23 -4.52
N ALA A 325 -19.58 16.98 -3.42
CA ALA A 325 -18.50 17.68 -2.74
C ALA A 325 -17.43 16.70 -2.19
N LEU A 326 -17.86 15.58 -1.62
CA LEU A 326 -16.98 14.51 -1.20
C LEU A 326 -16.22 13.91 -2.38
N ALA A 327 -16.86 13.64 -3.52
CA ALA A 327 -16.15 13.17 -4.71
C ALA A 327 -15.06 14.17 -5.14
N LEU A 328 -15.35 15.47 -5.12
CA LEU A 328 -14.39 16.51 -5.47
C LEU A 328 -13.22 16.63 -4.49
N VAL A 329 -13.45 16.49 -3.18
CA VAL A 329 -12.39 16.68 -2.16
C VAL A 329 -11.27 15.63 -2.26
N HIS A 330 -11.52 14.48 -2.90
CA HIS A 330 -10.49 13.47 -3.13
C HIS A 330 -9.31 14.00 -3.96
N ILE A 331 -9.60 14.90 -4.92
CA ILE A 331 -8.60 15.48 -5.82
C ILE A 331 -7.58 16.34 -5.04
N PRO A 332 -7.98 17.38 -4.27
CA PRO A 332 -7.04 18.16 -3.48
C PRO A 332 -6.38 17.32 -2.37
N CYS A 333 -7.08 16.40 -1.70
CA CYS A 333 -6.47 15.54 -0.67
C CYS A 333 -5.31 14.71 -1.22
N TYR A 334 -5.53 14.01 -2.33
CA TYR A 334 -4.48 13.26 -3.02
C TYR A 334 -3.38 14.19 -3.57
N GLY A 335 -3.78 15.37 -4.06
CA GLY A 335 -2.88 16.37 -4.59
C GLY A 335 -1.92 16.96 -3.56
N ILE A 336 -2.39 17.20 -2.33
CA ILE A 336 -1.57 17.64 -1.21
C ILE A 336 -0.51 16.58 -0.90
N TYR A 337 -0.90 15.31 -0.81
CA TYR A 337 0.07 14.24 -0.55
C TYR A 337 1.08 14.08 -1.70
N ALA A 338 0.61 14.13 -2.95
CA ALA A 338 1.48 14.13 -4.12
C ALA A 338 2.46 15.32 -4.12
N LEU A 339 2.02 16.49 -3.65
CA LEU A 339 2.86 17.66 -3.49
C LEU A 339 3.94 17.43 -2.42
N ILE A 340 3.61 16.83 -1.27
CA ILE A 340 4.59 16.47 -0.23
C ILE A 340 5.70 15.59 -0.82
N VAL A 341 5.34 14.55 -1.60
CA VAL A 341 6.32 13.67 -2.26
C VAL A 341 7.18 14.44 -3.27
N LYS A 342 6.58 15.33 -4.07
CA LYS A 342 7.32 16.16 -5.03
C LYS A 342 8.28 17.14 -4.34
N VAL A 343 7.82 17.78 -3.27
CA VAL A 343 8.59 18.73 -2.46
C VAL A 343 9.78 18.02 -1.82
N LYS A 344 9.57 16.85 -1.19
CA LYS A 344 10.63 15.97 -0.71
C LYS A 344 11.69 15.73 -1.80
N ASN A 345 11.27 15.24 -2.96
CA ASN A 345 12.19 14.89 -4.04
C ASN A 345 12.92 16.12 -4.60
N SER A 346 12.31 17.30 -4.62
CA SER A 346 12.93 18.53 -5.10
C SER A 346 13.87 19.17 -4.09
N ILE A 347 13.51 19.18 -2.80
CA ILE A 347 14.30 19.84 -1.75
C ILE A 347 15.48 18.96 -1.34
N LEU A 348 15.23 17.67 -1.05
CA LEU A 348 16.29 16.78 -0.55
C LEU A 348 17.34 16.46 -1.61
N SER A 349 16.96 16.39 -2.89
CA SER A 349 17.94 16.22 -3.97
C SER A 349 18.85 17.44 -4.16
N ARG A 350 18.36 18.64 -3.84
CA ARG A 350 19.16 19.88 -3.88
C ARG A 350 20.05 20.04 -2.66
N LEU A 351 19.54 19.70 -1.47
CA LEU A 351 20.30 19.81 -0.22
C LEU A 351 21.37 18.71 -0.06
N PHE A 352 21.09 17.50 -0.54
CA PHE A 352 21.94 16.31 -0.34
C PHE A 352 22.22 15.56 -1.65
N PRO A 353 22.89 16.18 -2.63
CA PRO A 353 23.05 15.61 -3.98
C PRO A 353 23.82 14.29 -4.03
N HIS A 354 24.73 14.04 -3.07
CA HIS A 354 25.52 12.80 -3.02
C HIS A 354 24.89 11.71 -2.15
N ALA A 355 23.95 12.08 -1.27
CA ALA A 355 23.33 11.17 -0.31
C ALA A 355 21.85 10.87 -0.64
N PHE A 356 21.16 11.66 -1.46
CA PHE A 356 19.74 11.44 -1.78
C PHE A 356 19.56 10.90 -3.21
N VAL A 357 18.85 9.78 -3.32
CA VAL A 357 18.45 9.15 -4.59
C VAL A 357 17.03 9.57 -4.90
N ARG A 358 16.86 10.27 -6.03
CA ARG A 358 15.56 10.75 -6.47
C ARG A 358 14.66 9.57 -6.88
N SER A 359 13.47 9.51 -6.27
CA SER A 359 12.36 8.68 -6.76
C SER A 359 11.70 9.41 -7.94
N TYR A 360 11.49 8.72 -9.05
CA TYR A 360 10.95 9.28 -10.29
C TYR A 360 9.43 9.11 -10.41
#